data_AF-A0A182EZG1-F1
#
_entry.id   AF-A0A182EZG1-F1
#
_cell.length_a   1.000
_cell.length_b   1.000
_cell.length_c   1.000
_cell.angle_alpha   90.00
_cell.angle_beta   90.00
_cell.angle_gamma   90.00
#
_symmetry.space_group_name_H-M   'P 1'
#
loop_
_entity.id
_entity.type
_entity.pdbx_description
1 polymer ?
#
loop_
_entity_poly.entity_id
_entity_poly.type
_entity_poly.pdbx_seq_one_letter_code
_entity_poly.pdbx_strand_id
1 'polypeptide(L)' 'MELIKSSSDSIQGPGLQRRRGAIKHARIHEIRGHQFVATFFRQPTFCSLCSDFM' A
#
# COMPACT_ATOMS: atom_id res chain seq x y z
N MET A 1 -17.52 45.27 26.64
CA MET A 1 -17.59 44.62 25.32
C MET A 1 -16.42 43.66 25.22
N GLU A 2 -16.53 42.52 25.89
CA GLU A 2 -15.65 41.38 25.66
C GLU A 2 -16.45 40.35 24.89
N LEU A 3 -15.86 39.77 23.83
CA LEU A 3 -15.72 38.32 23.69
C LEU A 3 -14.85 38.00 22.48
N ILE A 4 -13.66 37.53 22.82
CA ILE A 4 -12.72 36.81 21.96
C ILE A 4 -13.30 35.39 21.75
N LYS A 5 -13.47 34.91 20.51
CA LYS A 5 -12.90 33.63 20.06
C LYS A 5 -13.04 33.38 18.56
N SER A 6 -11.87 33.16 17.96
CA SER A 6 -11.51 32.24 16.88
C SER A 6 -12.56 31.22 16.43
N SER A 7 -12.69 31.06 15.11
CA SER A 7 -12.25 29.85 14.39
C SER A 7 -13.04 29.65 13.11
N SER A 8 -12.32 29.73 11.99
CA SER A 8 -12.64 28.97 10.79
C SER A 8 -12.79 27.49 11.18
N ASP A 9 -13.96 26.89 10.99
CA ASP A 9 -14.08 25.44 10.77
C ASP A 9 -15.50 25.09 10.33
N SER A 10 -15.73 25.18 9.02
CA SER A 10 -16.85 24.52 8.38
C SER A 10 -16.66 23.00 8.50
N ILE A 11 -17.65 22.37 9.13
CA ILE A 11 -17.72 20.98 9.56
C ILE A 11 -17.38 20.01 8.42
N GLN A 12 -16.15 19.49 8.43
CA GLN A 12 -15.75 18.34 7.63
C GLN A 12 -16.18 17.07 8.36
N GLY A 13 -17.27 16.44 7.91
CA GLY A 13 -17.66 15.12 8.41
C GLY A 13 -16.51 14.10 8.30
N PRO A 14 -16.39 13.12 9.21
CA PRO A 14 -15.22 12.22 9.30
C PRO A 14 -15.11 11.18 8.17
N GLY A 15 -15.94 11.29 7.12
CA GLY A 15 -16.06 10.31 6.05
C GLY A 15 -15.10 10.54 4.90
N LEU A 16 -14.15 9.61 4.73
CA LEU A 16 -13.43 9.25 3.48
C LEU A 16 -12.57 10.32 2.78
N GLN A 17 -12.79 11.62 2.99
CA GLN A 17 -12.13 12.68 2.23
C GLN A 17 -10.61 12.77 2.52
N ARG A 18 -10.17 12.34 3.71
CA ARG A 18 -8.75 12.33 4.12
C ARG A 18 -8.02 10.99 3.98
N ARG A 19 -8.69 9.94 3.48
CA ARG A 19 -8.09 8.59 3.32
C ARG A 19 -7.80 8.28 1.84
N ARG A 20 -7.21 9.24 1.12
CA ARG A 20 -6.79 9.08 -0.28
C ARG A 20 -5.26 9.01 -0.31
N GLY A 21 -4.69 7.97 -0.92
CA GLY A 21 -3.23 7.82 -1.05
C GLY A 21 -2.62 6.49 -0.61
N ALA A 22 -3.42 5.51 -0.18
CA ALA A 22 -2.91 4.16 0.09
C ALA A 22 -2.64 3.42 -1.24
N ILE A 23 -1.47 3.67 -1.83
CA ILE A 23 -0.99 2.96 -3.03
C ILE A 23 -0.09 1.81 -2.58
N LYS A 24 -0.41 0.59 -3.01
CA LYS A 24 0.45 -0.57 -2.79
C LYS A 24 1.57 -0.54 -3.83
N HIS A 25 2.73 -0.02 -3.45
CA HIS A 25 3.93 -0.17 -4.28
C HIS A 25 4.41 -1.62 -4.22
N ALA A 26 4.48 -2.28 -5.38
CA ALA A 26 5.14 -3.58 -5.49
C ALA A 26 6.65 -3.37 -5.30
N ARG A 27 7.24 -4.07 -4.33
CA ARG A 27 8.70 -4.10 -4.17
C ARG A 27 9.28 -5.06 -5.21
N ILE A 28 10.10 -4.52 -6.11
CA ILE A 28 10.76 -5.27 -7.16
C ILE A 28 12.19 -5.57 -6.70
N HIS A 29 12.61 -6.82 -6.81
CA HIS A 29 13.96 -7.27 -6.50
C HIS A 29 14.65 -7.71 -7.80
N GLU A 30 15.64 -6.94 -8.23
CA GLU A 30 16.43 -7.29 -9.41
C GLU A 30 17.59 -8.22 -9.05
N ILE A 31 17.58 -9.44 -9.58
CA ILE A 31 18.64 -10.43 -9.37
C ILE A 31 18.98 -11.05 -10.73
N ARG A 32 20.26 -10.96 -11.13
CA ARG A 32 20.77 -11.50 -12.41
C ARG A 32 19.97 -11.04 -13.64
N GLY A 33 19.43 -9.81 -13.62
CA GLY A 33 18.64 -9.26 -14.73
C GLY A 33 17.16 -9.68 -14.73
N HIS A 34 16.70 -10.41 -13.71
CA HIS A 34 15.29 -10.74 -13.52
C HIS A 34 14.66 -9.88 -12.44
N GLN A 35 13.44 -9.42 -12.67
CA GLN A 35 12.63 -8.66 -11.71
C GLN A 35 11.73 -9.61 -10.92
N PHE A 36 12.09 -9.88 -9.67
CA PHE A 36 11.32 -10.71 -8.76
C PHE A 36 10.34 -9.86 -7.93
N VAL A 37 9.11 -10.34 -7.80
CA VAL A 37 8.08 -9.72 -6.96
C VAL A 37 7.54 -10.76 -6.00
N ALA A 38 7.43 -10.41 -4.71
CA ALA A 38 6.86 -11.30 -3.71
C ALA A 38 5.34 -11.40 -3.87
N THR A 39 4.86 -12.49 -4.45
CA THR A 39 3.44 -12.81 -4.63
C THR A 39 3.10 -14.14 -3.96
N PHE A 40 1.84 -14.32 -3.58
CA PHE A 40 1.34 -15.60 -3.10
C PHE A 40 0.77 -16.40 -4.27
N PHE A 41 1.26 -17.62 -4.45
CA PHE A 41 0.76 -18.53 -5.47
C PHE A 41 -0.52 -19.22 -5.00
N ARG A 42 -1.54 -19.26 -5.86
CA ARG A 42 -2.82 -19.92 -5.56
C ARG A 42 -2.76 -21.43 -5.75
N GLN A 43 -1.74 -21.91 -6.46
CA GLN A 43 -1.47 -23.29 -6.78
C GLN A 43 0.03 -23.53 -6.59
N PRO A 44 0.46 -24.76 -6.28
CA PRO A 44 1.87 -25.07 -6.15
C PRO A 44 2.59 -24.82 -7.48
N THR A 45 3.69 -24.08 -7.43
CA THR A 45 4.52 -23.76 -8.60
C THR A 45 5.89 -24.40 -8.45
N PHE A 46 6.49 -24.79 -9.57
CA PHE A 46 7.80 -25.43 -9.55
C PHE A 46 8.91 -24.37 -9.46
N CYS A 47 9.85 -24.55 -8.53
CA CYS A 47 11.00 -23.67 -8.39
C CYS A 47 12.13 -24.05 -9.37
N SER A 48 12.59 -23.11 -10.18
CA SER A 48 13.70 -23.32 -11.14
C SER A 48 15.07 -23.52 -10.47
N LEU A 49 15.19 -23.24 -9.17
CA LEU A 49 16.43 -23.42 -8.41
C LEU A 49 16.44 -24.76 -7.67
N CYS A 50 15.38 -25.07 -6.94
CA CYS A 50 15.33 -26.20 -6.00
C CYS A 50 14.70 -27.46 -6.61
N SER A 51 14.03 -27.33 -7.76
CA SER A 51 13.25 -28.42 -8.37
C SER A 51 12.13 -29.00 -7.48
N ASP A 52 11.64 -28.21 -6.52
CA ASP A 52 10.56 -28.56 -5.61
C ASP A 52 9.34 -27.64 -5.81
N PHE A 53 8.18 -28.05 -5.29
CA PHE A 53 6.95 -27.27 -5.30
C PHE A 53 6.96 -26.19 -4.19
N MET A 54 6.61 -24.94 -4.57
CA MET A 54 6.37 -23.78 -3.70
C MET A 54 4.90 -23.36 -3.71
#